data_AF-A0A538FJ53-F1
#
_entry.id   AF-A0A538FJ53-F1
#
_cell.length_a   1.000
_cell.length_b   1.000
_cell.length_c   1.000
_cell.angle_alpha   90.00
_cell.angle_beta   90.00
_cell.angle_gamma   90.00
#
_symmetry.space_group_name_H-M   'P 1'
#
loop_
_entity.id
_entity.type
_entity.pdbx_description
1 polymer ?
#
loop_
_entity_poly.entity_id
_entity_poly.type
_entity_poly.pdbx_seq_one_letter_code
_entity_poly.pdbx_strand_id
1 'polypeptide(L)'
;MLGGSAGQAPLEHAIADPVRARRRRLLVTGADGQLGRALVEAFAGEEVIELTLGDWDVSVPPPAGLRPADLVLHTAAWTDVDGAENDPQGAAAV
;
A
#
# COMPACT_ATOMS: atom_id res chain seq x y z
N MET A 1 -16.45 42.27 13.52
CA MET A 1 -15.30 41.83 12.71
C MET A 1 -14.86 40.50 13.28
N LEU A 2 -14.94 39.45 12.47
CA LEU A 2 -14.82 38.04 12.85
C LEU A 2 -13.36 37.68 13.16
N GLY A 3 -13.10 37.03 14.28
CA GLY A 3 -11.83 36.38 14.59
C GLY A 3 -12.13 34.94 15.00
N GLY A 4 -12.16 34.04 14.01
CA GLY A 4 -12.42 32.63 14.23
C GLY A 4 -11.37 32.01 15.15
N SER A 5 -11.84 31.33 16.20
CA SER A 5 -11.05 30.33 16.89
C SER A 5 -10.63 29.29 15.86
N ALA A 6 -9.33 29.15 15.63
CA ALA A 6 -8.80 27.97 14.97
C ALA A 6 -9.09 26.79 15.89
N GLY A 7 -10.18 26.07 15.59
CA GLY A 7 -10.41 24.77 16.18
C GLY A 7 -9.23 23.89 15.77
N GLN A 8 -8.32 23.64 16.71
CA GLN A 8 -7.44 22.48 16.60
C GLN A 8 -8.37 21.26 16.72
N ALA A 9 -8.90 20.82 15.58
CA ALA A 9 -9.45 19.49 15.47
C ALA A 9 -8.33 18.54 15.91
N PRO A 10 -8.57 17.65 16.88
CA PRO A 10 -7.58 16.63 17.19
C PRO A 10 -7.38 15.84 15.90
N LEU A 11 -6.13 15.63 15.50
CA LEU A 11 -5.76 14.58 14.55
C LEU A 11 -5.95 13.22 15.22
N GLU A 12 -7.10 12.99 15.84
CA GLU A 12 -7.60 11.67 16.11
C GLU A 12 -8.06 11.14 14.75
N HIS A 13 -7.10 10.57 14.00
CA HIS A 13 -7.46 9.43 13.17
C HIS A 13 -8.36 8.59 14.05
N ALA A 14 -9.62 8.43 13.67
CA ALA A 14 -10.55 7.54 14.33
C ALA A 14 -9.79 6.22 14.50
N ILE A 15 -9.27 5.99 15.70
CA ILE A 15 -8.53 4.80 16.08
C ILE A 15 -9.54 3.72 15.79
N ALA A 16 -9.28 2.98 14.71
CA ALA A 16 -10.14 1.99 14.08
C ALA A 16 -11.37 1.68 14.92
N ASP A 17 -12.54 2.17 14.49
CA ASP A 17 -13.82 1.69 14.98
C ASP A 17 -13.72 0.16 15.07
N PRO A 18 -13.89 -0.47 16.26
CA PRO A 18 -13.82 -1.90 16.41
C PRO A 18 -15.07 -2.50 15.75
N VAL A 19 -15.08 -2.51 14.42
CA VAL A 19 -16.04 -3.24 13.61
C VAL A 19 -15.79 -4.71 13.90
N ARG A 20 -16.52 -5.21 14.90
CA ARG A 20 -16.52 -6.61 15.32
C ARG A 20 -16.70 -7.52 14.09
N ALA A 21 -15.85 -8.56 14.05
CA ALA A 21 -16.02 -9.86 13.40
C ALA A 21 -15.50 -10.11 11.96
N ARG A 22 -14.79 -9.20 11.29
CA ARG A 22 -14.20 -9.51 9.97
C ARG A 22 -12.72 -9.12 9.86
N ARG A 23 -11.89 -10.08 9.44
CA ARG A 23 -10.52 -9.81 8.96
C ARG A 23 -10.57 -8.84 7.80
N ARG A 24 -9.79 -7.76 7.86
CA ARG A 24 -9.60 -6.83 6.74
C ARG A 24 -8.90 -7.55 5.60
N ARG A 25 -9.19 -7.11 4.39
CA ARG A 25 -8.49 -7.55 3.19
C ARG A 25 -7.41 -6.55 2.85
N LEU A 26 -6.16 -6.98 2.97
CA LEU A 26 -4.99 -6.18 2.61
C LEU A 26 -4.44 -6.68 1.29
N LEU A 27 -4.00 -5.76 0.44
CA LEU A 27 -3.22 -6.06 -0.74
C LEU A 27 -1.82 -5.50 -0.56
N VAL A 28 -0.80 -6.33 -0.76
CA VAL A 28 0.61 -5.94 -0.68
C VAL A 28 1.25 -6.19 -2.04
N THR A 29 1.70 -5.15 -2.74
CA THR A 29 2.51 -5.30 -3.97
C THR A 29 4.00 -5.29 -3.63
N GLY A 30 4.84 -6.02 -4.36
CA GLY A 30 6.24 -6.19 -3.98
C GLY A 30 6.34 -6.97 -2.66
N ALA A 31 5.45 -7.95 -2.47
CA ALA A 31 5.35 -8.75 -1.24
C ALA A 31 6.62 -9.57 -0.95
N ASP A 32 7.42 -9.83 -1.99
CA ASP A 32 8.73 -10.48 -1.93
C ASP A 32 9.90 -9.49 -1.74
N GLY A 33 9.62 -8.21 -1.49
CA GLY A 33 10.60 -7.23 -1.02
C GLY A 33 10.88 -7.36 0.49
N GLN A 34 11.90 -6.66 0.98
CA GLN A 34 12.23 -6.67 2.42
C GLN A 34 11.06 -6.14 3.27
N LEU A 35 10.51 -4.98 2.89
CA LEU A 35 9.36 -4.39 3.58
C LEU A 35 8.08 -5.20 3.35
N GLY A 36 7.86 -5.70 2.12
CA GLY A 36 6.71 -6.53 1.78
C GLY A 36 6.58 -7.74 2.70
N ARG A 37 7.65 -8.52 2.85
CA ARG A 37 7.68 -9.68 3.77
C ARG A 37 7.40 -9.29 5.22
N ALA A 38 8.06 -8.23 5.71
CA ALA A 38 7.86 -7.75 7.08
C ALA A 38 6.41 -7.31 7.33
N LEU A 39 5.75 -6.70 6.35
CA LEU A 39 4.34 -6.31 6.44
C LEU A 39 3.42 -7.55 6.42
N VAL A 40 3.66 -8.51 5.53
CA VAL A 40 2.90 -9.77 5.50
C VAL A 40 2.95 -10.46 6.86
N GLU A 41 4.14 -10.54 7.47
CA GLU A 41 4.32 -11.08 8.82
C GLU A 41 3.56 -10.28 9.88
N ALA A 42 3.67 -8.94 9.86
CA ALA A 42 2.99 -8.06 10.80
C ALA A 42 1.46 -8.14 10.71
N PHE A 43 0.92 -8.45 9.53
CA PHE A 43 -0.52 -8.55 9.24
C PHE A 43 -1.04 -9.99 9.10
N ALA A 44 -0.33 -11.01 9.61
CA ALA A 44 -0.76 -12.42 9.56
C ALA A 44 -2.16 -12.69 10.20
N GLY A 45 -2.65 -11.74 11.00
CA GLY A 45 -4.00 -11.74 11.57
C GLY A 45 -5.13 -11.33 10.60
N GLU A 46 -4.81 -10.87 9.39
CA GLU A 46 -5.76 -10.37 8.40
C GLU A 46 -5.88 -11.31 7.17
N GLU A 47 -6.65 -10.94 6.14
CA GLU A 47 -6.64 -11.61 4.83
C GLU A 47 -5.68 -10.85 3.90
N VAL A 48 -4.47 -11.35 3.71
CA VAL A 48 -3.44 -10.68 2.89
C VAL A 48 -3.40 -11.29 1.48
N ILE A 49 -3.49 -10.42 0.47
CA ILE A 49 -3.25 -10.73 -0.93
C ILE A 49 -1.84 -10.24 -1.26
N GLU A 50 -0.93 -11.18 -1.41
CA GLU A 50 0.47 -10.94 -1.73
C GLU A 50 0.66 -10.93 -3.24
N LEU A 51 1.16 -9.83 -3.80
CA LEU A 51 1.47 -9.70 -5.22
C LEU A 51 2.94 -9.35 -5.39
N THR A 52 3.65 -10.20 -6.11
CA THR A 52 5.01 -9.97 -6.59
C THR A 52 4.99 -9.43 -8.02
N LEU A 53 6.16 -9.05 -8.55
CA LEU A 53 6.29 -8.70 -9.97
C LEU A 53 5.81 -9.84 -10.90
N GLY A 54 5.95 -11.10 -10.47
CA GLY A 54 5.47 -12.26 -11.23
C GLY A 54 3.95 -12.41 -11.27
N ASP A 55 3.24 -11.80 -10.31
CA ASP A 55 1.77 -11.84 -10.23
C ASP A 55 1.15 -10.64 -10.96
N TRP A 56 1.74 -9.45 -10.76
CA TRP A 56 1.31 -8.22 -11.40
C TRP A 56 2.46 -7.20 -11.46
N ASP A 57 2.84 -6.82 -12.68
CA ASP A 57 3.63 -5.62 -12.94
C ASP A 57 2.76 -4.38 -12.76
N VAL A 58 3.03 -3.61 -11.70
CA VAL A 58 2.27 -2.42 -11.32
C VAL A 58 2.37 -1.28 -12.34
N SER A 59 3.34 -1.32 -13.25
CA SER A 59 3.47 -0.34 -14.34
C SER A 59 2.37 -0.48 -15.41
N VAL A 60 1.64 -1.60 -15.39
CA VAL A 60 0.48 -1.83 -16.26
C VAL A 60 -0.83 -1.86 -15.47
N PRO A 61 -1.99 -1.61 -16.12
CA PRO A 61 -3.28 -1.64 -15.44
C PRO A 61 -3.52 -2.93 -14.66
N PRO A 62 -4.25 -2.87 -13.51
CA PRO A 62 -4.50 -4.03 -12.68
C PRO A 62 -5.29 -5.11 -13.43
N PRO A 63 -5.07 -6.40 -13.09
CA PRO A 63 -5.82 -7.49 -13.70
C PRO A 63 -7.31 -7.35 -13.38
N ALA A 64 -8.18 -7.60 -14.36
CA ALA A 64 -9.63 -7.40 -14.24
C ALA A 64 -10.30 -8.22 -13.10
N GLY A 65 -9.65 -9.28 -12.62
CA GLY A 65 -10.11 -10.13 -11.51
C GLY A 65 -9.59 -9.72 -10.14
N LEU A 66 -8.83 -8.62 -10.02
CA LEU A 66 -8.26 -8.21 -8.75
C LEU A 66 -9.38 -7.85 -7.77
N ARG A 67 -9.41 -8.55 -6.64
CA ARG A 67 -10.44 -8.32 -5.63
C ARG A 67 -10.24 -6.96 -4.97
N PRO A 68 -11.31 -6.20 -4.67
CA PRO A 68 -11.21 -4.99 -3.87
C PRO A 68 -10.56 -5.31 -2.51
N ALA A 69 -9.67 -4.43 -2.07
CA ALA A 69 -9.01 -4.49 -0.77
C ALA A 69 -9.49 -3.32 0.09
N ASP A 70 -9.54 -3.54 1.40
CA ASP A 70 -9.84 -2.48 2.39
C ASP A 70 -8.62 -1.55 2.56
N LEU A 71 -7.42 -2.08 2.34
CA LEU A 71 -6.15 -1.36 2.43
C LEU A 71 -5.16 -1.90 1.40
N VAL A 72 -4.46 -0.99 0.71
CA VAL A 72 -3.35 -1.31 -0.20
C VAL A 72 -2.05 -0.80 0.40
N LEU A 73 -1.07 -1.69 0.55
CA LEU A 73 0.29 -1.38 0.97
C LEU A 73 1.21 -1.60 -0.23
N HIS A 74 1.63 -0.50 -0.87
CA HIS A 74 2.42 -0.55 -2.08
C HIS A 74 3.92 -0.52 -1.76
N THR A 75 4.58 -1.67 -1.88
CA THR A 75 6.03 -1.81 -1.62
C THR A 75 6.83 -2.30 -2.82
N ALA A 76 6.21 -2.35 -4.00
CA ALA A 76 6.94 -2.59 -5.24
C ALA A 76 7.73 -1.31 -5.57
N ALA A 77 9.00 -1.46 -5.94
CA ALA A 77 9.86 -0.34 -6.31
C ALA A 77 11.04 -0.86 -7.14
N TRP A 78 11.52 -0.04 -8.07
CA TRP A 78 12.82 -0.25 -8.70
C TRP A 78 13.91 0.39 -7.82
N THR A 79 14.64 -0.44 -7.07
CA THR A 79 15.63 0.04 -6.09
C THR A 79 17.07 0.02 -6.58
N ASP A 80 17.31 -0.41 -7.82
CA ASP A 80 18.61 -0.24 -8.48
C ASP A 80 18.70 1.20 -8.98
N VAL A 81 19.31 2.05 -8.15
CA VAL A 81 19.42 3.50 -8.35
C VAL A 81 20.23 3.81 -9.62
N ASP A 82 21.35 3.12 -9.81
CA ASP A 82 22.18 3.32 -11.00
C ASP A 82 21.40 2.97 -12.26
N GLY A 83 20.65 1.86 -12.23
CA GLY A 83 19.73 1.49 -13.32
C GLY A 83 18.67 2.56 -13.59
N ALA A 84 18.03 3.07 -12.54
CA ALA A 84 17.00 4.10 -12.65
C ALA A 84 17.52 5.46 -13.15
N GLU A 85 18.75 5.86 -12.78
CA GLU A 85 19.39 7.07 -13.31
C GLU A 85 19.66 6.97 -14.82
N ASN A 86 19.95 5.76 -15.31
CA ASN A 86 20.19 5.49 -16.73
C ASN A 86 18.89 5.32 -17.55
N ASP A 87 17.75 5.08 -16.91
CA ASP A 87 16.42 5.03 -17.55
C ASP A 87 15.35 5.80 -16.73
N PRO A 88 15.31 7.15 -16.86
CA PRO A 88 14.37 7.97 -16.13
C PRO A 88 12.89 7.70 -16.48
N GLN A 89 12.62 7.22 -17.70
CA GLN A 89 11.24 6.93 -18.11
C GLN A 89 10.75 5.63 -17.47
N GLY A 90 11.60 4.59 -17.42
CA GLY A 90 11.33 3.38 -16.67
C GLY A 90 11.18 3.64 -15.18
N ALA A 91 12.03 4.50 -14.61
CA ALA A 91 11.95 4.88 -13.20
C ALA A 91 10.65 5.61 -12.83
N ALA A 92 10.08 6.39 -13.76
CA ALA A 92 8.82 7.09 -13.56
C ALA A 92 7.57 6.20 -13.79
N ALA A 93 7.75 4.98 -14.30
CA ALA A 93 6.66 4.08 -14.65
C ALA A 93 6.34 3.04 -13.55
N VAL A 94 7.14 2.97 -12.50
CA VAL A 94 6.99 2.01 -11.39
C VAL A 94 6.32 2.59 -10.16
#